data_AF-I7LGF4-F1
#
_entry.id   AF-I7LGF4-F1
#
_cell.length_a   1.000
_cell.length_b   1.000
_cell.length_c   1.000
_cell.angle_alpha   90.00
_cell.angle_beta   90.00
_cell.angle_gamma   90.00
#
_symmetry.space_group_name_H-M   'P 1'
#
loop_
_entity.id
_entity.type
_entity.pdbx_description
1 polymer ?
#
loop_
_entity_poly.entity_id
_entity_poly.type
_entity_poly.pdbx_seq_one_letter_code
_entity_poly.pdbx_strand_id
1 'polypeptide(L)'
;MKKVPVKLELSKFPKELRNYLKNAEIFDSSSSRDARTYYLKKDCGYFLKVASLGALKEEVERTAYFYQKGLAPKIILYLQDKEDYLLTVKAIGQDCVDPMYLK
;
A
#
# COMPACT_ATOMS: atom_id res chain seq x y z
N MET A 1 -8.83 2.05 9.33
CA MET A 1 -8.83 3.28 8.47
C MET A 1 -10.06 3.33 7.56
N LYS A 2 -10.60 4.53 7.25
CA LYS A 2 -11.72 4.68 6.31
C LYS A 2 -11.24 4.34 4.89
N LYS A 3 -12.02 3.55 4.16
CA LYS A 3 -11.75 3.16 2.77
C LYS A 3 -12.79 3.83 1.87
N VAL A 4 -12.35 4.75 1.01
CA VAL A 4 -13.23 5.49 0.10
C VAL A 4 -13.00 5.00 -1.33
N PRO A 5 -14.01 4.46 -2.02
CA PRO A 5 -13.85 4.02 -3.42
C PRO A 5 -13.28 5.14 -4.30
N VAL A 6 -12.29 4.82 -5.14
CA VAL A 6 -11.65 5.78 -6.04
C VAL A 6 -11.33 5.12 -7.38
N LYS A 7 -11.32 5.92 -8.46
CA LYS A 7 -10.81 5.50 -9.77
C LYS A 7 -9.47 6.17 -10.02
N LEU A 8 -8.45 5.35 -10.34
CA LEU A 8 -7.12 5.83 -10.68
C LEU A 8 -6.90 5.78 -12.18
N GLU A 9 -6.23 6.80 -12.71
CA GLU A 9 -5.84 6.84 -14.12
C GLU A 9 -4.55 6.04 -14.32
N LEU A 10 -4.65 4.85 -14.91
CA LEU A 10 -3.53 3.90 -15.03
C LEU A 10 -2.30 4.47 -15.79
N SER A 11 -2.51 5.43 -16.68
CA SER A 11 -1.46 6.12 -17.43
C SER A 11 -0.49 6.89 -16.52
N LYS A 12 -0.96 7.36 -15.36
CA LYS A 12 -0.19 8.14 -14.38
C LYS A 12 0.72 7.29 -13.49
N PHE A 13 0.60 5.97 -13.57
CA PHE A 13 1.40 5.04 -12.77
C PHE A 13 2.46 4.33 -13.63
N PRO A 14 3.61 3.99 -13.02
CA PRO A 14 4.63 3.12 -13.61
C PRO A 14 4.03 1.84 -14.20
N LYS A 15 4.61 1.35 -15.30
CA LYS A 15 4.06 0.21 -16.08
C LYS A 15 3.97 -1.06 -15.23
N GLU A 16 4.93 -1.25 -14.34
CA GLU A 16 5.05 -2.35 -13.39
C GLU A 16 3.87 -2.43 -12.42
N LEU A 17 3.27 -1.28 -12.07
CA LEU A 17 2.10 -1.21 -11.19
C LEU A 17 0.78 -1.45 -11.93
N ARG A 18 0.74 -1.27 -13.25
CA ARG A 18 -0.51 -1.34 -14.02
C ARG A 18 -1.19 -2.69 -13.92
N ASN A 19 -0.42 -3.78 -13.80
CA ASN A 19 -0.98 -5.12 -13.64
C ASN A 19 -1.71 -5.30 -12.30
N TYR A 20 -1.29 -4.60 -11.25
CA TYR A 20 -1.94 -4.63 -9.94
C TYR A 20 -3.16 -3.70 -9.89
N LEU A 21 -3.07 -2.55 -10.55
CA LEU A 21 -4.14 -1.56 -10.59
C LEU A 21 -5.28 -1.96 -11.55
N LYS A 22 -4.95 -2.62 -12.67
CA LYS A 22 -5.92 -3.05 -13.66
C LYS A 22 -6.91 -4.05 -13.05
N ASN A 23 -8.19 -3.74 -13.21
CA ASN A 23 -9.34 -4.50 -12.73
C ASN A 23 -9.42 -4.67 -11.19
N ALA A 24 -8.63 -3.92 -10.41
CA ALA A 24 -8.79 -3.89 -8.96
C ALA A 24 -9.95 -2.96 -8.57
N GLU A 25 -10.71 -3.33 -7.54
CA GLU A 25 -11.51 -2.34 -6.82
C GLU A 25 -10.55 -1.55 -5.92
N ILE A 26 -10.46 -0.23 -6.13
CA ILE A 26 -9.47 0.62 -5.46
C ILE A 26 -10.15 1.52 -4.45
N PHE A 27 -9.55 1.60 -3.26
CA PHE A 27 -10.02 2.47 -2.18
C PHE A 27 -8.88 3.36 -1.71
N ASP A 28 -9.14 4.66 -1.60
CA ASP A 28 -8.28 5.57 -0.86
C ASP A 28 -8.44 5.29 0.65
N SER A 29 -7.32 4.97 1.29
CA SER A 29 -7.18 4.70 2.72
C SER A 29 -6.11 5.61 3.35
N SER A 30 -5.81 6.75 2.72
CA SER A 30 -4.81 7.71 3.19
C SER A 30 -5.23 8.33 4.52
N SER A 31 -4.25 8.50 5.42
CA SER A 31 -4.43 9.15 6.72
C SER A 31 -3.67 10.47 6.85
N SER A 32 -2.84 10.83 5.87
CA SER A 32 -2.10 12.09 5.80
C SER A 32 -2.15 12.67 4.39
N ARG A 33 -1.77 13.94 4.27
CA ARG A 33 -1.64 14.62 2.96
C ARG A 33 -0.30 14.32 2.29
N ASP A 34 0.72 13.98 3.08
CA ASP A 34 2.09 13.78 2.62
C ASP A 34 2.29 12.43 1.92
N ALA A 35 1.39 11.46 2.16
CA ALA A 35 1.42 10.17 1.51
C ALA A 35 0.01 9.66 1.21
N ARG A 36 -0.18 9.16 0.00
CA ARG A 36 -1.43 8.53 -0.44
C ARG A 36 -1.31 7.02 -0.28
N THR A 37 -2.29 6.39 0.36
CA THR A 37 -2.33 4.93 0.55
C THR A 37 -3.59 4.38 -0.08
N TYR A 38 -3.43 3.55 -1.10
CA TYR A 38 -4.51 2.88 -1.80
C TYR A 38 -4.59 1.41 -1.40
N TYR A 39 -5.77 0.98 -0.96
CA TYR A 39 -6.09 -0.43 -0.83
C TYR A 39 -6.59 -0.96 -2.17
N LEU A 40 -5.90 -1.97 -2.70
CA LEU A 40 -6.28 -2.65 -3.93
C LEU A 40 -6.96 -3.96 -3.55
N LYS A 41 -8.28 -4.02 -3.68
CA LYS A 41 -9.04 -5.25 -3.47
C LYS A 41 -8.97 -6.08 -4.74
N LYS A 42 -7.93 -6.91 -4.80
CA LYS A 42 -7.61 -7.85 -5.87
C LYS A 42 -6.80 -8.99 -5.27
N ASP A 43 -7.08 -10.23 -5.68
CA ASP A 43 -6.42 -11.43 -5.15
C ASP A 43 -6.45 -11.47 -3.61
N CYS A 44 -5.30 -11.59 -2.94
CA CYS A 44 -5.18 -11.56 -1.48
C CYS A 44 -5.24 -10.14 -0.86
N GLY A 45 -5.40 -9.11 -1.69
CA GLY A 45 -5.40 -7.70 -1.30
C GLY A 45 -3.98 -7.12 -1.22
N TYR A 46 -3.86 -5.84 -1.61
CA TYR A 46 -2.60 -5.12 -1.61
C TYR A 46 -2.76 -3.71 -1.03
N PHE A 47 -1.66 -3.15 -0.53
CA PHE A 47 -1.55 -1.72 -0.24
C PHE A 47 -0.48 -1.10 -1.11
N LEU A 48 -0.87 -0.05 -1.84
CA LEU A 48 0.02 0.81 -2.62
C LEU A 48 0.15 2.15 -1.91
N LYS A 49 1.34 2.46 -1.42
CA LYS A 49 1.69 3.77 -0.86
C LYS A 49 2.42 4.60 -1.90
N VAL A 50 2.06 5.87 -2.02
CA VAL A 50 2.64 6.84 -2.94
C VAL A 50 3.02 8.09 -2.16
N ALA A 51 4.26 8.53 -2.28
CA ALA A 51 4.76 9.74 -1.63
C ALA A 51 5.81 10.45 -2.49
N SER A 52 6.27 11.62 -2.06
CA SER A 52 7.37 12.32 -2.74
C SER A 52 8.63 11.46 -2.85
N LEU A 53 9.47 11.76 -3.84
CA LEU A 53 10.69 10.99 -4.10
C LEU A 53 11.59 10.90 -2.87
N GLY A 54 12.01 9.68 -2.55
CA GLY A 54 12.85 9.36 -1.40
C GLY A 54 12.11 9.23 -0.07
N ALA A 55 10.84 9.65 0.02
CA ALA A 55 10.10 9.66 1.28
C ALA A 55 9.78 8.26 1.82
N LEU A 56 9.80 7.22 0.97
CA LEU A 56 9.49 5.85 1.40
C LEU A 56 10.75 4.99 1.62
N LYS A 57 11.97 5.49 1.42
CA LYS A 57 13.21 4.69 1.54
C LYS A 57 13.36 4.03 2.90
N GLU A 58 13.27 4.81 3.97
CA GLU A 58 13.37 4.28 5.33
C GLU A 58 12.26 3.26 5.64
N GLU A 59 11.05 3.50 5.12
CA GLU A 59 9.92 2.58 5.30
C GLU A 59 10.14 1.26 4.57
N VAL A 60 10.71 1.29 3.36
CA VAL A 60 11.11 0.10 2.61
C VAL A 60 12.14 -0.71 3.39
N GLU A 61 13.21 -0.07 3.87
CA GLU A 61 14.27 -0.73 4.64
C GLU A 61 13.74 -1.35 5.93
N ARG A 62 12.94 -0.60 6.69
CA ARG A 62 12.30 -1.10 7.92
C ARG A 62 11.34 -2.25 7.63
N THR A 63 10.49 -2.12 6.62
CA THR A 63 9.53 -3.16 6.23
C THR A 63 10.25 -4.43 5.81
N ALA A 64 11.33 -4.33 5.03
CA ALA A 64 12.15 -5.47 4.65
C ALA A 64 12.81 -6.15 5.85
N TYR A 65 13.36 -5.37 6.79
CA TYR A 65 13.94 -5.89 8.03
C TYR A 65 12.90 -6.61 8.91
N PHE A 66 11.74 -6.00 9.12
CA PHE A 66 10.67 -6.59 9.93
C PHE A 66 9.99 -7.78 9.25
N TYR A 67 9.96 -7.84 7.91
CA TYR A 67 9.46 -9.00 7.18
C TYR A 67 10.28 -10.25 7.48
N GLN A 68 11.62 -10.12 7.57
CA GLN A 68 12.50 -11.23 7.97
C GLN A 68 12.22 -11.76 9.38
N LYS A 69 11.56 -10.96 10.23
CA LYS A 69 11.16 -11.33 11.58
C LYS A 69 9.69 -11.74 11.69
N GLY A 70 8.95 -11.78 10.57
CA GLY A 70 7.51 -12.07 10.56
C GLY A 70 6.63 -10.94 11.11
N LEU A 71 7.15 -9.70 11.19
CA LEU A 71 6.48 -8.55 11.82
C LEU A 71 5.96 -7.50 10.82
N ALA A 72 6.20 -7.69 9.52
CA ALA A 72 5.74 -6.78 8.48
C ALA A 72 5.21 -7.56 7.27
N PRO A 73 4.36 -6.95 6.43
CA PRO A 73 3.93 -7.57 5.18
C PRO A 73 5.09 -7.67 4.19
N LYS A 74 4.97 -8.63 3.27
CA LYS A 74 5.92 -8.76 2.15
C LYS A 74 5.83 -7.56 1.23
N ILE A 75 6.97 -6.95 0.92
CA ILE A 75 7.12 -5.99 -0.18
C ILE A 75 7.05 -6.75 -1.50
N ILE A 76 6.13 -6.35 -2.37
CA ILE A 76 6.03 -6.87 -3.74
C ILE A 76 6.92 -6.06 -4.66
N LEU A 77 6.91 -4.74 -4.49
CA LEU A 77 7.61 -3.81 -5.37
C LEU A 77 7.89 -2.49 -4.64
N TYR A 78 9.08 -1.94 -4.85
CA TYR A 78 9.39 -0.54 -4.58
C TYR A 78 9.96 0.08 -5.86
N LEU A 79 9.43 1.25 -6.25
CA LEU A 79 9.90 2.00 -7.41
C LEU A 79 10.08 3.47 -7.05
N GLN A 80 11.08 4.07 -7.67
CA GLN A 80 11.26 5.52 -7.72
C GLN A 80 11.12 5.95 -9.18
N ASP A 81 10.17 6.83 -9.47
CA ASP A 81 9.99 7.44 -10.80
C ASP A 81 9.74 8.95 -10.64
N LYS A 82 8.50 9.42 -10.80
CA LYS A 82 8.09 10.79 -10.42
C LYS A 82 7.84 10.94 -8.93
N GLU A 83 7.52 9.82 -8.28
CA GLU A 83 7.18 9.66 -6.88
C GLU A 83 7.77 8.34 -6.40
N ASP A 84 7.79 8.13 -5.08
CA ASP A 84 8.05 6.83 -4.50
C ASP A 84 6.76 6.00 -4.50
N TYR A 85 6.85 4.75 -4.94
CA TYR A 85 5.75 3.80 -4.95
C TYR A 85 6.15 2.53 -4.18
N LEU A 86 5.43 2.22 -3.10
CA LEU A 86 5.64 1.01 -2.30
C LEU A 86 4.39 0.14 -2.36
N LEU A 87 4.50 -1.05 -2.95
CA LEU A 87 3.45 -2.05 -3.00
C LEU A 87 3.76 -3.20 -2.05
N THR A 88 2.81 -3.49 -1.15
CA THR A 88 2.89 -4.61 -0.20
C THR A 88 1.65 -5.50 -0.30
N VAL A 89 1.79 -6.76 0.11
CA VAL A 89 0.62 -7.61 0.38
C VAL A 89 -0.17 -7.06 1.56
N LYS A 90 -1.49 -7.29 1.59
CA LYS A 90 -2.29 -7.01 2.78
C LYS A 90 -1.73 -7.81 3.97
N ALA A 91 -1.53 -7.15 5.11
CA ALA A 91 -1.21 -7.83 6.36
C ALA A 91 -2.34 -8.81 6.74
N ILE A 92 -1.95 -9.96 7.31
CA ILE A 92 -2.89 -10.97 7.79
C ILE A 92 -3.48 -10.49 9.12
N GLY A 93 -4.80 -10.63 9.28
CA GLY A 93 -5.52 -10.20 10.49
C GLY A 93 -6.32 -8.92 10.27
N GLN A 94 -6.68 -8.29 11.38
CA GLN A 94 -7.45 -7.05 11.43
C GLN A 94 -6.69 -5.97 12.18
N ASP A 95 -7.06 -4.71 11.94
CA ASP A 95 -6.53 -3.57 12.69
C ASP A 95 -6.77 -3.82 14.19
N CYS A 96 -5.82 -3.48 15.07
CA CYS A 96 -5.97 -3.69 16.53
C CYS A 96 -7.09 -2.86 17.17
N VAL A 97 -7.73 -1.98 16.40
CA VAL A 97 -8.91 -1.20 16.78
C VAL A 97 -10.22 -1.80 16.27
N ASP A 98 -10.18 -3.00 15.70
CA ASP A 98 -11.39 -3.74 15.32
C ASP A 98 -12.25 -3.99 16.57
N PRO A 99 -13.58 -3.74 16.53
CA PRO A 99 -14.46 -3.95 17.66
C PRO A 99 -14.35 -5.33 18.31
N MET A 100 -13.95 -6.36 17.56
CA MET A 100 -13.75 -7.70 18.11
C MET A 100 -12.67 -7.76 19.22
N TYR A 101 -11.74 -6.81 19.25
CA TYR A 101 -10.63 -6.75 20.21
C TYR A 101 -10.84 -5.76 21.35
N LEU A 102 -11.83 -4.85 21.27
CA LEU A 102 -12.01 -3.73 22.20
C LEU A 102 -13.08 -4.00 23.27
N LYS A 103 -13.01 -5.16 23.93
CA LYS A 103 -13.95 -5.55 25.01
C LYS A 103 -13.95 -4.57 26.18
#